data_AF-A0ABD2NTP7-F1
#
_entry.id   AF-A0ABD2NTP7-F1
#
_cell.length_a   1.000
_cell.length_b   1.000
_cell.length_c   1.000
_cell.angle_alpha   90.00
_cell.angle_beta   90.00
_cell.angle_gamma   90.00
#
_symmetry.space_group_name_H-M   'P 1'
#
loop_
_entity.id
_entity.type
_entity.pdbx_description
1 polymer ?
#
loop_
_entity_poly.entity_id
_entity_poly.type
_entity_poly.pdbx_seq_one_letter_code
_entity_poly.pdbx_strand_id
1 'polypeptide(L)'
;MGHSQGDTGWDVFSLIYIVDGPVSTIFQPTMPTYQCLFGALWKAKRMEFVLANLRKQQITISKLFKYNQELLPVMHTFHVLTSEMIHFLHQTQYYFLFEVLECSWAEMLCKVNQAECLDDIIEAHTQFLASVQAGVLLDEKSKSLFSQLRSIYNFVLNLETHQETLFLAASKEHEAQMAYQAKQEKTDHFGLTLDDELKAKERTANFRHFLNSMKASVKCLAQTYKSFVKNYLKSLSSSSNMNLQLLSVRLSFNDYYSVT
;
A
#
# COMPACT_ATOMS: atom_id res chain seq x y z
N MET A 1 10.93 -14.72 15.76
CA MET A 1 11.08 -14.78 14.28
C MET A 1 12.53 -14.48 13.96
N GLY A 2 13.20 -15.30 13.16
CA GLY A 2 14.60 -15.06 12.79
C GLY A 2 14.71 -13.97 11.73
N HIS A 3 15.46 -12.92 12.03
CA HIS A 3 15.71 -11.82 11.08
C HIS A 3 16.72 -12.27 10.04
N SER A 4 16.44 -11.96 8.77
CA SER A 4 17.30 -12.29 7.63
C SER A 4 17.96 -11.02 7.08
N GLN A 5 19.11 -11.16 6.42
CA GLN A 5 19.72 -10.02 5.72
C GLN A 5 18.76 -9.52 4.63
N GLY A 6 18.28 -8.27 4.76
CA GLY A 6 17.32 -7.65 3.85
C GLY A 6 16.04 -7.13 4.51
N ASP A 7 15.78 -7.46 5.77
CA ASP A 7 14.62 -6.96 6.51
C ASP A 7 14.72 -5.44 6.71
N THR A 8 13.63 -4.71 6.44
CA THR A 8 13.56 -3.27 6.72
C THR A 8 13.02 -3.02 8.13
N GLY A 9 13.19 -1.80 8.66
CA GLY A 9 12.63 -1.43 9.98
C GLY A 9 11.12 -1.68 10.09
N TRP A 10 10.39 -1.60 8.97
CA TRP A 10 8.97 -1.92 8.90
C TRP A 10 8.65 -3.40 9.12
N ASP A 11 9.58 -4.30 8.82
CA ASP A 11 9.40 -5.75 8.92
C ASP A 11 9.78 -6.29 10.31
N VAL A 12 10.63 -5.55 11.04
CA VAL A 12 11.16 -5.91 12.36
C VAL A 12 10.39 -5.25 13.51
N PHE A 13 9.80 -4.07 13.27
CA PHE A 13 9.09 -3.33 14.31
C PHE A 13 7.92 -4.13 14.89
N SER A 14 7.87 -4.21 16.22
CA SER A 14 6.80 -4.84 16.98
C SER A 14 6.62 -4.14 18.32
N LEU A 15 5.39 -4.18 18.84
CA LEU A 15 5.06 -3.70 20.16
C LEU A 15 4.82 -4.88 21.09
N ILE A 16 5.34 -4.80 22.30
CA ILE A 16 5.15 -5.82 23.34
C ILE A 16 4.44 -5.16 24.50
N TYR A 17 3.32 -5.75 24.91
CA TYR A 17 2.63 -5.37 26.13
C TYR A 17 3.23 -6.14 27.30
N ILE A 18 3.97 -5.44 28.17
CA ILE A 18 4.59 -6.04 29.35
C ILE A 18 3.52 -6.18 30.42
N VAL A 19 3.27 -7.41 30.86
CA VAL A 19 2.23 -7.75 31.82
C VAL A 19 2.88 -8.43 33.01
N ASP A 20 2.63 -7.92 34.21
CA ASP A 20 3.16 -8.44 35.47
C ASP A 20 2.03 -8.84 36.43
N GLY A 21 2.37 -9.71 37.38
CA GLY A 21 1.47 -10.09 38.47
C GLY A 21 0.22 -10.85 38.00
N PRO A 22 -0.93 -10.70 38.67
CA PRO A 22 -2.10 -11.57 38.49
C PRO A 22 -2.77 -11.44 37.12
N VAL A 23 -2.59 -10.30 36.45
CA VAL A 23 -3.14 -10.04 35.11
C VAL A 23 -2.40 -10.85 34.04
N SER A 24 -1.16 -11.26 34.31
CA SER A 24 -0.36 -12.11 33.41
C SER A 24 -1.06 -13.45 33.11
N THR A 25 -1.83 -13.99 34.05
CA THR A 25 -2.57 -15.25 33.89
C THR A 25 -3.51 -15.22 32.67
N ILE A 26 -4.06 -14.05 32.33
CA ILE A 26 -5.00 -13.87 31.20
C ILE A 26 -4.23 -13.56 29.90
N PHE A 27 -3.25 -12.65 29.96
CA PHE A 27 -2.62 -12.09 28.76
C PHE A 27 -1.38 -12.84 28.27
N GLN A 28 -0.64 -13.49 29.15
CA GLN A 28 0.61 -14.18 28.77
C GLN A 28 0.38 -15.28 27.72
N PRO A 29 -0.69 -16.12 27.80
CA PRO A 29 -0.96 -17.13 26.78
C PRO A 29 -1.34 -16.54 25.41
N THR A 30 -1.93 -15.35 25.40
CA THR A 30 -2.51 -14.72 24.20
C THR A 30 -1.57 -13.73 23.51
N MET A 31 -0.44 -13.40 24.13
CA MET A 31 0.55 -12.45 23.60
C MET A 31 1.04 -12.78 22.17
N PRO A 32 1.33 -14.06 21.81
CA PRO A 32 1.72 -14.40 20.44
C PRO A 32 0.63 -14.08 19.41
N THR A 33 -0.65 -14.27 19.78
CA THR A 33 -1.80 -13.95 18.94
C THR A 33 -1.88 -12.44 18.68
N TYR A 34 -1.74 -11.62 19.72
CA TYR A 34 -1.69 -10.17 19.57
C TYR A 34 -0.52 -9.69 18.70
N GLN A 35 0.66 -10.28 18.85
CA GLN A 35 1.81 -9.96 17.99
C GLN A 35 1.54 -10.29 16.51
N CYS A 36 0.88 -11.42 16.23
CA CYS A 36 0.50 -11.80 14.87
C CYS A 36 -0.53 -10.82 14.27
N LEU A 37 -1.58 -10.49 15.05
CA LEU A 37 -2.59 -9.50 14.69
C LEU A 37 -1.97 -8.13 14.41
N PHE A 38 -1.11 -7.66 15.31
CA PHE A 38 -0.35 -6.43 15.13
C PHE A 38 0.44 -6.47 13.82
N GLY A 39 1.19 -7.53 13.56
CA GLY A 39 1.99 -7.67 12.35
C GLY A 39 1.17 -7.67 11.05
N ALA A 40 -0.10 -8.08 11.07
CA ALA A 40 -1.00 -8.00 9.93
C ALA A 40 -1.54 -6.57 9.72
N LEU A 41 -2.07 -5.96 10.79
CA LEU A 41 -2.62 -4.60 10.76
C LEU A 41 -1.53 -3.55 10.48
N TRP A 42 -0.31 -3.78 10.97
CA TRP A 42 0.85 -2.94 10.72
C TRP A 42 1.23 -2.89 9.24
N LYS A 43 1.11 -4.02 8.52
CA LYS A 43 1.33 -4.05 7.06
C LYS A 43 0.29 -3.20 6.32
N ALA A 44 -0.98 -3.28 6.71
CA ALA A 44 -2.01 -2.42 6.14
C ALA A 44 -1.70 -0.93 6.42
N LYS A 45 -1.26 -0.60 7.64
CA LYS A 45 -0.89 0.78 8.00
C LYS A 45 0.34 1.28 7.24
N ARG A 46 1.34 0.42 7.00
CA ARG A 46 2.49 0.73 6.14
C ARG A 46 2.03 1.12 4.74
N MET A 47 1.12 0.35 4.13
CA MET A 47 0.64 0.65 2.77
C MET A 47 -0.08 2.00 2.72
N GLU A 48 -0.83 2.36 3.76
CA GLU A 48 -1.51 3.66 3.87
C GLU A 48 -0.48 4.79 3.88
N PHE A 49 0.55 4.64 4.69
CA PHE A 49 1.64 5.62 4.78
C PHE A 49 2.38 5.79 3.44
N VAL A 50 2.72 4.68 2.78
CA VAL A 50 3.38 4.71 1.46
C VAL A 50 2.49 5.42 0.44
N LEU A 51 1.22 5.05 0.32
CA LEU A 51 0.29 5.69 -0.64
C LEU A 51 0.08 7.18 -0.35
N ALA A 52 0.04 7.58 0.92
CA ALA A 52 -0.03 9.00 1.29
C ALA A 52 1.21 9.77 0.84
N ASN A 53 2.40 9.20 1.03
CA ASN A 53 3.66 9.79 0.55
C ASN A 53 3.73 9.84 -0.98
N LEU A 54 3.27 8.79 -1.67
CA LEU A 54 3.20 8.79 -3.13
C LEU A 54 2.32 9.92 -3.63
N ARG A 55 1.14 10.12 -3.03
CA ARG A 55 0.25 11.22 -3.41
C ARG A 55 0.88 12.59 -3.15
N LYS A 56 1.59 12.76 -2.03
CA LYS A 56 2.33 14.00 -1.72
C LYS A 56 3.44 14.27 -2.74
N GLN A 57 4.22 13.25 -3.10
CA GLN A 57 5.29 13.37 -4.10
C GLN A 57 4.72 13.66 -5.49
N GLN A 58 3.59 13.05 -5.86
CA GLN A 58 2.90 13.35 -7.12
C GLN A 58 2.47 14.83 -7.19
N ILE A 59 1.88 15.38 -6.12
CA ILE A 59 1.56 16.82 -6.05
C ILE A 59 2.82 17.68 -6.22
N THR A 60 3.93 17.23 -5.62
CA THR A 60 5.23 17.92 -5.72
C THR A 60 5.76 17.90 -7.16
N ILE A 61 5.73 16.75 -7.83
CA ILE A 61 6.10 16.60 -9.24
C ILE A 61 5.26 17.53 -10.13
N SER A 62 3.93 17.52 -9.97
CA SER A 62 3.04 18.36 -10.78
C SER A 62 3.34 19.86 -10.62
N LYS A 63 3.83 20.28 -9.44
CA LYS A 63 4.22 21.67 -9.18
C LYS A 63 5.60 22.00 -9.73
N LEU A 64 6.60 21.15 -9.48
CA LEU A 64 7.99 21.39 -9.89
C LEU A 64 8.17 21.31 -11.42
N PHE A 65 7.52 20.34 -12.06
CA PHE A 65 7.70 20.06 -13.48
C PHE A 65 6.49 20.48 -14.34
N LYS A 66 5.74 21.50 -13.91
CA LYS A 66 4.49 21.96 -14.52
C LYS A 66 4.60 22.21 -16.04
N TYR A 67 5.74 22.70 -16.51
CA TYR A 67 5.97 23.06 -17.91
C TYR A 67 6.43 21.89 -18.79
N ASN A 68 6.74 20.73 -18.18
CA ASN A 68 7.17 19.56 -18.93
C ASN A 68 5.95 18.74 -19.38
N GLN A 69 5.47 19.02 -20.59
CA GLN A 69 4.29 18.34 -21.15
C GLN A 69 4.50 16.84 -21.37
N GLU A 70 5.75 16.39 -21.54
CA GLU A 70 6.06 14.98 -21.79
C GLU A 70 5.86 14.10 -20.53
N LEU A 71 5.94 14.70 -19.33
CA LEU A 71 5.70 14.00 -18.06
C LEU A 71 4.21 13.72 -17.79
N LEU A 72 3.31 14.55 -18.33
CA LEU A 72 1.87 14.49 -18.01
C LEU A 72 1.23 13.11 -18.29
N PRO A 73 1.46 12.45 -19.44
CA PRO A 73 0.84 11.16 -19.73
C PRO A 73 1.34 10.04 -18.83
N VAL A 74 2.61 10.11 -18.40
CA VAL A 74 3.19 9.15 -17.46
C VAL A 74 2.57 9.36 -16.09
N MET A 75 2.50 10.62 -15.65
CA MET A 75 1.96 10.98 -14.34
C MET A 75 0.49 10.66 -14.18
N HIS A 76 -0.31 10.88 -15.22
CA HIS A 76 -1.70 10.44 -15.24
C HIS A 76 -1.83 8.93 -14.95
N THR A 77 -0.94 8.10 -15.52
CA THR A 77 -0.96 6.64 -15.29
C THR A 77 -0.67 6.31 -13.82
N PHE A 78 0.33 6.96 -13.20
CA PHE A 78 0.61 6.82 -11.77
C PHE A 78 -0.55 7.26 -10.90
N HIS A 79 -1.16 8.41 -11.17
CA HIS A 79 -2.28 8.94 -10.40
C HIS A 79 -3.49 8.01 -10.39
N VAL A 80 -3.84 7.46 -11.56
CA VAL A 80 -4.96 6.51 -11.69
C VAL A 80 -4.66 5.26 -10.86
N LEU A 81 -3.50 4.63 -11.05
CA LEU A 81 -3.14 3.42 -10.32
C LEU A 81 -3.06 3.65 -8.80
N THR A 82 -2.51 4.79 -8.37
CA THR A 82 -2.44 5.18 -6.95
C THR A 82 -3.85 5.33 -6.37
N SER A 83 -4.77 5.94 -7.12
CA SER A 83 -6.15 6.11 -6.67
C SER A 83 -6.88 4.78 -6.52
N GLU A 84 -6.65 3.83 -7.44
CA GLU A 84 -7.16 2.47 -7.33
C GLU A 84 -6.63 1.75 -6.08
N MET A 85 -5.32 1.85 -5.82
CA MET A 85 -4.69 1.24 -4.63
C MET A 85 -5.19 1.87 -3.32
N ILE A 86 -5.38 3.19 -3.30
CA ILE A 86 -5.95 3.89 -2.14
C ILE A 86 -7.38 3.41 -1.86
N HIS A 87 -8.21 3.29 -2.91
CA HIS A 87 -9.57 2.81 -2.74
C HIS A 87 -9.59 1.39 -2.18
N PHE A 88 -8.82 0.47 -2.78
CA PHE A 88 -8.69 -0.91 -2.31
C PHE A 88 -8.27 -0.97 -0.83
N LEU A 89 -7.25 -0.20 -0.46
CA LEU A 89 -6.74 -0.17 0.91
C LEU A 89 -7.79 0.36 1.90
N HIS A 90 -8.45 1.48 1.57
CA HIS A 90 -9.47 2.06 2.45
C HIS A 90 -10.63 1.10 2.71
N GLN A 91 -11.14 0.42 1.68
CA GLN A 91 -12.21 -0.57 1.87
C GLN A 91 -11.75 -1.76 2.72
N THR A 92 -10.51 -2.23 2.50
CA THR A 92 -9.93 -3.31 3.31
C THR A 92 -9.75 -2.90 4.77
N GLN A 93 -9.23 -1.69 5.02
CA GLN A 93 -9.06 -1.15 6.37
C GLN A 93 -10.39 -0.93 7.07
N TYR A 94 -11.40 -0.42 6.35
CA TYR A 94 -12.73 -0.26 6.89
C TYR A 94 -13.29 -1.60 7.38
N TYR A 95 -13.15 -2.65 6.57
CA TYR A 95 -13.54 -4.00 6.96
C TYR A 95 -12.82 -4.48 8.24
N PHE A 96 -11.49 -4.37 8.29
CA PHE A 96 -10.73 -4.80 9.46
C PHE A 96 -11.08 -4.03 10.73
N LEU A 97 -11.21 -2.71 10.64
CA LEU A 97 -11.47 -1.87 11.80
C LEU A 97 -12.93 -1.97 12.26
N PHE A 98 -13.89 -1.72 11.36
CA PHE A 98 -15.28 -1.53 11.78
C PHE A 98 -16.12 -2.81 11.76
N GLU A 99 -15.83 -3.76 10.86
CA GLU A 99 -16.65 -4.99 10.74
C GLU A 99 -16.05 -6.17 11.48
N VAL A 100 -14.73 -6.17 11.70
CA VAL A 100 -14.05 -7.23 12.45
C VAL A 100 -13.76 -6.77 13.86
N LEU A 101 -12.90 -5.75 14.03
CA LEU A 101 -12.42 -5.35 15.35
C LEU A 101 -13.53 -4.77 16.24
N GLU A 102 -14.26 -3.74 15.79
CA GLU A 102 -15.32 -3.11 16.58
C GLU A 102 -16.46 -4.09 16.91
N CYS A 103 -16.91 -4.90 15.94
CA CYS A 103 -17.94 -5.91 16.18
C CYS A 103 -17.48 -6.97 17.20
N SER A 104 -16.28 -7.52 17.03
CA SER A 104 -15.75 -8.53 17.97
C SER A 104 -15.54 -7.92 19.36
N TRP A 105 -15.09 -6.66 19.42
CA TRP A 105 -14.89 -5.95 20.68
C TRP A 105 -16.20 -5.74 21.44
N ALA A 106 -17.25 -5.31 20.74
CA ALA A 106 -18.58 -5.14 21.33
C ALA A 106 -19.14 -6.47 21.90
N GLU A 107 -18.97 -7.57 21.16
CA GLU A 107 -19.35 -8.90 21.63
C GLU A 107 -18.56 -9.33 22.88
N MET A 108 -17.24 -9.12 22.89
CA MET A 108 -16.39 -9.42 24.04
C MET A 108 -16.83 -8.61 25.27
N LEU A 109 -17.04 -7.31 25.11
CA LEU A 109 -17.44 -6.42 26.21
C LEU A 109 -18.78 -6.83 26.80
N CYS A 110 -19.73 -7.24 25.95
CA CYS A 110 -21.02 -7.78 26.40
C CYS A 110 -20.84 -9.03 27.27
N LYS A 111 -20.02 -9.99 26.81
CA LYS A 111 -19.74 -11.23 27.55
C LYS A 111 -18.99 -10.97 28.86
N VAL A 112 -18.00 -10.08 28.84
CA VAL A 112 -17.24 -9.70 30.06
C VAL A 112 -18.13 -9.02 31.09
N ASN A 113 -19.08 -8.18 30.67
CA ASN A 113 -20.02 -7.53 31.60
C ASN A 113 -21.04 -8.51 32.22
N GLN A 114 -21.23 -9.67 31.61
CA GLN A 114 -22.13 -10.73 32.07
C GLN A 114 -21.38 -11.87 32.79
N ALA A 115 -20.05 -11.80 32.87
CA ALA A 115 -19.21 -12.83 33.46
C ALA A 115 -19.45 -12.94 34.98
N GLU A 116 -19.60 -14.17 35.47
CA GLU A 116 -19.76 -14.45 36.90
C GLU A 116 -18.44 -14.84 37.55
N CYS A 117 -17.49 -15.34 36.75
CA CYS A 117 -16.17 -15.76 37.21
C CYS A 117 -15.04 -15.37 36.23
N LEU A 118 -13.80 -15.60 36.66
CA LEU A 118 -12.62 -15.31 35.85
C LEU A 118 -12.55 -16.18 34.58
N ASP A 119 -13.02 -17.42 34.64
CA ASP A 119 -13.00 -18.34 33.50
C ASP A 119 -13.90 -17.84 32.36
N ASP A 120 -15.03 -17.21 32.69
CA ASP A 120 -15.92 -16.58 31.70
C ASP A 120 -15.21 -15.44 30.96
N ILE A 121 -14.38 -14.66 31.66
CA ILE A 121 -13.58 -13.58 31.07
C ILE A 121 -12.51 -14.15 30.14
N ILE A 122 -11.81 -15.20 30.58
CA ILE A 122 -10.77 -15.87 29.76
C ILE A 122 -11.39 -16.46 28.50
N GLU A 123 -12.56 -17.09 28.60
CA GLU A 123 -13.27 -17.66 27.46
C GLU A 123 -13.74 -16.56 26.50
N ALA A 124 -14.35 -15.49 27.01
CA ALA A 124 -14.77 -14.34 26.21
C ALA A 124 -13.59 -13.71 25.44
N HIS A 125 -12.44 -13.57 26.11
CA HIS A 125 -11.21 -13.04 25.53
C HIS A 125 -10.61 -13.96 24.47
N THR A 126 -10.61 -15.27 24.71
CA THR A 126 -10.12 -16.27 23.75
C THR A 126 -10.99 -16.30 22.49
N GLN A 127 -12.32 -16.26 22.66
CA GLN A 127 -13.26 -16.17 21.55
C GLN A 127 -13.09 -14.86 20.76
N PHE A 128 -12.91 -13.72 21.44
CA PHE A 128 -12.61 -12.45 20.78
C PHE A 128 -11.39 -12.56 19.87
N LEU A 129 -10.28 -13.08 20.39
CA LEU A 129 -9.05 -13.21 19.62
C LEU A 129 -9.22 -14.16 18.43
N ALA A 130 -9.91 -15.29 18.60
CA ALA A 130 -10.18 -16.23 17.53
C ALA A 130 -11.04 -15.60 16.42
N SER A 131 -12.10 -14.86 16.79
CA SER A 131 -12.95 -14.12 15.84
C SER A 131 -12.18 -13.06 15.08
N VAL A 132 -11.34 -12.28 15.77
CA VAL A 132 -10.50 -11.26 15.12
C VAL A 132 -9.49 -11.92 14.19
N GLN A 133 -8.79 -12.99 14.62
CA GLN A 133 -7.83 -13.70 13.76
C GLN A 133 -8.47 -14.22 12.47
N ALA A 134 -9.66 -14.82 12.56
CA ALA A 134 -10.40 -15.26 11.38
C ALA A 134 -10.84 -14.08 10.50
N GLY A 135 -11.36 -13.01 11.12
CA GLY A 135 -11.81 -11.82 10.39
C GLY A 135 -10.69 -11.07 9.68
N VAL A 136 -9.49 -10.98 10.25
CA VAL A 136 -8.31 -10.39 9.58
C VAL A 136 -7.53 -11.37 8.69
N LEU A 137 -8.12 -12.54 8.40
CA LEU A 137 -7.62 -13.56 7.48
C LEU A 137 -6.34 -14.31 7.95
N LEU A 138 -6.09 -14.35 9.26
CA LEU A 138 -4.92 -15.02 9.83
C LEU A 138 -5.18 -16.47 10.29
N ASP A 139 -6.40 -16.97 10.13
CA ASP A 139 -6.72 -18.37 10.39
C ASP A 139 -6.30 -19.27 9.21
N GLU A 140 -6.15 -20.57 9.46
CA GLU A 140 -5.67 -21.52 8.44
C GLU A 140 -6.57 -21.58 7.20
N LYS A 141 -7.89 -21.32 7.33
CA LYS A 141 -8.82 -21.36 6.18
C LYS A 141 -8.62 -20.17 5.25
N SER A 142 -8.19 -19.03 5.79
CA SER A 142 -8.03 -17.76 5.06
C SER A 142 -6.59 -17.49 4.61
N LYS A 143 -5.66 -18.40 4.87
CA LYS A 143 -4.23 -18.25 4.55
C LYS A 143 -3.95 -17.93 3.08
N SER A 144 -4.72 -18.52 2.16
CA SER A 144 -4.62 -18.23 0.72
C SER A 144 -5.07 -16.82 0.38
N LEU A 145 -6.16 -16.33 0.99
CA LEU A 145 -6.66 -14.96 0.85
C LEU A 145 -5.65 -13.96 1.39
N PHE A 146 -5.09 -14.20 2.57
CA PHE A 146 -4.09 -13.32 3.15
C PHE A 146 -2.80 -13.26 2.31
N SER A 147 -2.39 -14.37 1.70
CA SER A 147 -1.26 -14.40 0.76
C SER A 147 -1.53 -13.55 -0.48
N GLN A 148 -2.75 -13.61 -1.02
CA GLN A 148 -3.17 -12.74 -2.13
C GLN A 148 -3.19 -11.26 -1.72
N LEU A 149 -3.72 -10.94 -0.53
CA LEU A 149 -3.73 -9.59 0.02
C LEU A 149 -2.29 -9.04 0.17
N ARG A 150 -1.37 -9.84 0.71
CA ARG A 150 0.05 -9.47 0.82
C ARG A 150 0.68 -9.26 -0.55
N SER A 151 0.32 -10.06 -1.55
CA SER A 151 0.78 -9.87 -2.92
C SER A 151 0.29 -8.55 -3.50
N ILE A 152 -0.97 -8.17 -3.23
CA ILE A 152 -1.55 -6.88 -3.61
C ILE A 152 -0.77 -5.72 -2.95
N TYR A 153 -0.43 -5.84 -1.66
CA TYR A 153 0.41 -4.85 -0.97
C TYR A 153 1.80 -4.68 -1.59
N ASN A 154 2.42 -5.74 -2.10
CA ASN A 154 3.72 -5.62 -2.77
C ASN A 154 3.65 -4.76 -4.05
N PHE A 155 2.50 -4.67 -4.73
CA PHE A 155 2.34 -3.75 -5.87
C PHE A 155 2.44 -2.27 -5.45
N VAL A 156 2.00 -1.93 -4.24
CA VAL A 156 2.13 -0.57 -3.70
C VAL A 156 3.61 -0.20 -3.53
N LEU A 157 4.41 -1.09 -2.97
CA LEU A 157 5.87 -0.90 -2.81
C LEU A 157 6.59 -0.84 -4.17
N ASN A 158 6.15 -1.63 -5.14
CA ASN A 158 6.72 -1.57 -6.49
C ASN A 158 6.40 -0.22 -7.17
N LEU A 159 5.16 0.26 -7.02
CA LEU A 159 4.76 1.58 -7.52
C LEU A 159 5.59 2.71 -6.88
N GLU A 160 5.91 2.59 -5.59
CA GLU A 160 6.80 3.52 -4.88
C GLU A 160 8.18 3.59 -5.53
N THR A 161 8.82 2.44 -5.73
CA THR A 161 10.12 2.36 -6.40
C THR A 161 10.10 3.00 -7.80
N HIS A 162 9.06 2.73 -8.59
CA HIS A 162 8.90 3.32 -9.92
C HIS A 162 8.73 4.85 -9.86
N GLN A 163 7.97 5.34 -8.89
CA GLN A 163 7.73 6.77 -8.74
C GLN A 163 8.97 7.52 -8.26
N GLU A 164 9.74 6.94 -7.34
CA GLU A 164 11.04 7.47 -6.91
C GLU A 164 12.02 7.56 -8.10
N THR A 165 12.10 6.50 -8.91
CA THR A 165 12.94 6.49 -10.12
C THR A 165 12.54 7.59 -11.10
N LEU A 166 11.23 7.77 -11.32
CA LEU A 166 10.72 8.84 -12.18
C LEU A 166 11.06 10.22 -11.61
N PHE A 167 10.89 10.42 -10.30
CA PHE A 167 11.18 11.68 -9.63
C PHE A 167 12.66 12.07 -9.76
N LEU A 168 13.57 11.12 -9.55
CA LEU A 168 15.01 11.34 -9.69
C LEU A 168 15.38 11.70 -11.14
N ALA A 169 14.87 10.95 -12.11
CA ALA A 169 15.12 11.23 -13.53
C ALA A 169 14.57 12.60 -13.96
N ALA A 170 13.35 12.94 -13.54
CA ALA A 170 12.73 14.23 -13.84
C ALA A 170 13.47 15.40 -13.18
N SER A 171 13.94 15.24 -11.95
CA SER A 171 14.73 16.25 -11.23
C SER A 171 16.05 16.51 -11.95
N LYS A 172 16.77 15.44 -12.32
CA LYS A 172 18.03 15.54 -13.07
C LYS A 172 17.86 16.22 -14.42
N GLU A 173 16.79 15.89 -15.17
CA GLU A 173 16.51 16.55 -16.45
C GLU A 173 16.17 18.03 -16.25
N HIS A 174 15.38 18.35 -15.23
CA HIS A 174 15.01 19.72 -14.92
C HIS A 174 16.24 20.57 -14.55
N GLU A 175 17.14 20.06 -13.70
CA GLU A 175 18.39 20.72 -13.35
C GLU A 175 19.28 20.96 -14.59
N ALA A 176 19.42 19.94 -15.45
CA ALA A 176 20.19 20.05 -16.69
C ALA A 176 19.60 21.09 -17.66
N GLN A 177 18.27 21.16 -17.75
CA GLN A 177 17.57 22.13 -18.57
C GLN A 177 17.76 23.56 -18.04
N MET A 178 17.64 23.76 -16.72
CA MET A 178 17.88 25.06 -16.10
C MET A 178 19.33 25.53 -16.29
N ALA A 179 20.32 24.64 -16.16
CA ALA A 179 21.72 24.96 -16.40
C ALA A 179 22.00 25.36 -17.85
N TYR A 180 21.36 24.67 -18.81
CA TYR A 180 21.45 25.01 -20.23
C TYR A 180 20.86 26.40 -20.53
N GLN A 181 19.67 26.70 -19.98
CA GLN A 181 19.03 28.01 -20.13
C GLN A 181 19.88 29.14 -19.51
N ALA A 182 20.44 28.94 -18.32
CA ALA A 182 21.31 29.92 -17.69
C ALA A 182 22.60 30.19 -18.50
N LYS A 183 23.14 29.18 -19.20
CA LYS A 183 24.29 29.36 -20.11
C LYS A 183 23.90 30.18 -21.35
N GLN A 184 22.70 29.94 -21.87
CA GLN A 184 22.16 30.68 -23.01
C GLN A 184 21.94 32.16 -22.69
N GLU A 185 21.39 32.46 -21.51
CA GLU A 185 21.14 33.84 -21.03
C GLU A 185 22.45 34.62 -20.76
N LYS A 186 23.45 33.97 -20.15
CA LYS A 186 24.73 34.63 -19.83
C LYS A 186 25.57 34.99 -21.06
N THR A 187 25.31 34.36 -22.20
CA THR A 187 26.13 34.50 -23.40
C THR A 187 25.42 35.24 -24.53
N ASP A 188 24.30 35.92 -24.22
CA ASP A 188 23.51 36.72 -25.16
C ASP A 188 23.17 35.93 -26.44
N HIS A 189 22.88 34.63 -26.28
CA HIS A 189 22.67 33.63 -27.35
C HIS A 189 23.89 33.29 -28.23
N PHE A 190 25.05 33.92 -28.06
CA PHE A 190 26.26 33.68 -28.88
C PHE A 190 27.25 32.65 -28.29
N GLY A 191 27.06 32.17 -27.05
CA GLY A 191 27.99 31.24 -26.39
C GLY A 191 27.52 29.80 -26.27
N LEU A 192 26.49 29.41 -27.04
CA LEU A 192 26.12 28.01 -27.23
C LEU A 192 26.90 27.45 -28.42
N THR A 193 27.66 26.39 -28.18
CA THR A 193 28.32 25.67 -29.28
C THR A 193 27.32 24.71 -29.94
N LEU A 194 27.55 24.36 -31.21
CA LEU A 194 26.77 23.34 -31.91
C LEU A 194 26.80 21.99 -31.18
N ASP A 195 27.90 21.70 -30.47
CA ASP A 195 28.05 20.53 -29.59
C ASP A 195 27.12 20.59 -28.35
N ASP A 196 26.96 21.77 -27.73
CA ASP A 196 26.02 21.97 -26.61
C ASP A 196 24.57 21.73 -27.04
N GLU A 197 24.18 22.20 -28.24
CA GLU A 197 22.84 21.99 -28.79
C GLU A 197 22.57 20.51 -29.11
N LEU A 198 23.55 19.82 -29.70
CA LEU A 198 23.46 18.39 -29.99
C LEU A 198 23.30 17.57 -28.71
N LYS A 199 24.10 17.88 -27.68
CA LYS A 199 24.00 17.24 -26.35
C LYS A 199 22.65 17.48 -25.70
N ALA A 200 22.10 18.69 -25.79
CA ALA A 200 20.78 19.00 -25.25
C ALA A 200 19.65 18.23 -25.97
N LYS A 201 19.73 18.11 -27.31
CA LYS A 201 18.79 17.32 -28.12
C LYS A 201 18.86 15.84 -27.78
N GLU A 202 20.07 15.27 -27.69
CA GLU A 202 20.28 13.88 -27.32
C GLU A 202 19.75 13.58 -25.90
N ARG A 203 20.07 14.44 -24.93
CA ARG A 203 19.55 14.34 -23.56
C ARG A 203 18.02 14.31 -23.52
N THR A 204 17.37 15.25 -24.21
CA THR A 204 15.90 15.32 -24.29
C THR A 204 15.32 14.06 -24.95
N ALA A 205 15.95 13.54 -26.00
CA ALA A 205 15.52 12.30 -26.64
C ALA A 205 15.65 11.08 -25.71
N ASN A 206 16.76 10.99 -24.95
CA ASN A 206 16.99 9.94 -23.96
C ASN A 206 15.95 10.00 -22.83
N PHE A 207 15.65 11.20 -22.33
CA PHE A 207 14.61 11.39 -21.32
C PHE A 207 13.22 10.97 -21.83
N ARG A 208 12.87 11.35 -23.07
CA ARG A 208 11.61 10.93 -23.71
C ARG A 208 11.53 9.41 -23.85
N HIS A 209 12.62 8.76 -24.25
CA HIS A 209 12.68 7.30 -24.34
C HIS A 209 12.46 6.66 -22.96
N PHE A 210 13.12 7.17 -21.93
CA PHE A 210 12.92 6.74 -20.54
C PHE A 210 11.45 6.90 -20.10
N LEU A 211 10.82 8.04 -20.37
CA LEU A 211 9.41 8.27 -20.03
C LEU A 211 8.46 7.28 -20.71
N ASN A 212 8.70 6.96 -21.97
CA ASN A 212 7.92 5.97 -22.70
C ASN A 212 8.09 4.57 -22.11
N SER A 213 9.31 4.18 -21.76
CA SER A 213 9.60 2.91 -21.08
C SER A 213 8.94 2.83 -19.70
N MET A 214 9.08 3.89 -18.88
CA MET A 214 8.45 3.99 -17.56
C MET A 214 6.93 3.88 -17.65
N LYS A 215 6.31 4.60 -18.60
CA LYS A 215 4.87 4.52 -18.85
C LYS A 215 4.42 3.11 -19.21
N ALA A 216 5.16 2.42 -20.07
CA ALA A 216 4.85 1.05 -20.46
C ALA A 216 4.97 0.09 -19.26
N SER A 217 6.03 0.23 -18.46
CA SER A 217 6.25 -0.57 -17.25
C SER A 217 5.12 -0.38 -16.22
N VAL A 218 4.73 0.87 -15.93
CA VAL A 218 3.65 1.17 -14.97
C VAL A 218 2.28 0.74 -15.49
N LYS A 219 2.04 0.82 -16.81
CA LYS A 219 0.83 0.25 -17.41
C LYS A 219 0.78 -1.27 -17.26
N CYS A 220 1.90 -1.96 -17.47
CA CYS A 220 1.99 -3.40 -17.22
C CYS A 220 1.70 -3.72 -15.76
N LEU A 221 2.32 -2.98 -14.83
CA LEU A 221 2.06 -3.10 -13.39
C LEU A 221 0.57 -2.91 -13.05
N ALA A 222 -0.09 -1.91 -13.63
CA ALA A 222 -1.51 -1.65 -13.44
C ALA A 222 -2.39 -2.81 -13.94
N GLN A 223 -2.06 -3.40 -15.10
CA GLN A 223 -2.78 -4.55 -15.65
C GLN A 223 -2.61 -5.79 -14.77
N THR A 224 -1.40 -6.06 -14.31
CA THR A 224 -1.13 -7.18 -13.40
C THR A 224 -1.84 -6.97 -12.06
N TYR A 225 -1.76 -5.77 -11.48
CA TYR A 225 -2.49 -5.41 -10.27
C TYR A 225 -3.99 -5.66 -10.41
N LYS A 226 -4.60 -5.20 -11.52
CA LYS A 226 -6.02 -5.41 -11.80
C LYS A 226 -6.38 -6.90 -11.90
N SER A 227 -5.52 -7.72 -12.49
CA SER A 227 -5.72 -9.18 -12.53
C SER A 227 -5.67 -9.82 -11.14
N PHE A 228 -4.70 -9.43 -10.31
CA PHE A 228 -4.58 -9.91 -8.93
C PHE A 228 -5.79 -9.50 -8.07
N VAL A 229 -6.23 -8.25 -8.18
CA VAL A 229 -7.44 -7.78 -7.48
C VAL A 229 -8.67 -8.57 -7.95
N LYS A 230 -8.85 -8.80 -9.26
CA LYS A 230 -9.97 -9.63 -9.74
C LYS A 230 -9.95 -11.06 -9.18
N ASN A 231 -8.78 -11.70 -9.11
CA ASN A 231 -8.66 -13.03 -8.53
C ASN A 231 -8.95 -13.04 -7.02
N TYR A 232 -8.53 -11.98 -6.33
CA TYR A 232 -8.85 -11.79 -4.91
C TYR A 232 -10.34 -11.60 -4.68
N LEU A 233 -11.02 -10.79 -5.50
CA LEU A 233 -12.48 -10.62 -5.44
C LEU A 233 -13.23 -11.92 -5.70
N LYS A 234 -12.81 -12.70 -6.70
CA LYS A 234 -13.36 -14.05 -6.94
C LYS A 234 -13.21 -14.92 -5.68
N SER A 235 -12.02 -14.96 -5.10
CA SER A 235 -11.76 -15.73 -3.88
C SER A 235 -12.62 -15.27 -2.68
N LEU A 236 -12.83 -13.95 -2.52
CA LEU A 236 -13.71 -13.40 -1.49
C LEU A 236 -15.18 -13.76 -1.71
N SER A 237 -15.67 -13.65 -2.95
CA SER A 237 -17.06 -13.99 -3.30
C SER A 237 -17.40 -15.47 -3.09
N SER A 238 -16.43 -16.36 -3.26
CA SER A 238 -16.58 -17.81 -3.01
C SER A 238 -16.41 -18.20 -1.54
N SER A 239 -16.05 -17.26 -0.66
CA SER A 239 -15.93 -17.54 0.77
C SER A 239 -17.31 -17.80 1.39
N SER A 240 -17.37 -18.61 2.45
CA SER A 240 -18.61 -18.87 3.18
C SER A 240 -19.02 -17.73 4.12
N ASN A 241 -18.13 -16.75 4.35
CA ASN A 241 -18.37 -15.65 5.27
C ASN A 241 -19.08 -14.49 4.56
N MET A 242 -20.29 -14.16 5.01
CA MET A 242 -21.10 -13.08 4.44
C MET A 242 -20.38 -11.72 4.44
N ASN A 243 -19.60 -11.41 5.48
CA ASN A 243 -18.88 -10.13 5.56
C ASN A 243 -17.76 -10.04 4.51
N LEU A 244 -17.11 -11.16 4.19
CA LEU A 244 -16.11 -11.22 3.11
C LEU A 244 -16.75 -11.10 1.72
N GLN A 245 -17.95 -11.67 1.52
CA GLN A 245 -18.72 -11.47 0.30
C GLN A 245 -19.13 -9.99 0.13
N LEU A 246 -19.60 -9.34 1.22
CA LEU A 246 -19.92 -7.91 1.21
C LEU A 246 -18.69 -7.03 0.99
N LEU A 247 -17.53 -7.41 1.53
CA LEU A 247 -16.25 -6.76 1.21
C LEU A 247 -15.94 -6.85 -0.28
N SER A 248 -16.15 -8.01 -0.91
CA SER A 248 -15.96 -8.18 -2.35
C SER A 248 -16.81 -7.18 -3.16
N VAL A 249 -18.08 -7.02 -2.80
CA VAL A 249 -18.99 -6.08 -3.47
C VAL A 249 -18.51 -4.62 -3.33
N ARG A 250 -18.04 -4.22 -2.15
CA ARG A 250 -17.54 -2.86 -1.91
C ARG A 250 -16.23 -2.58 -2.64
N LEU A 251 -15.33 -3.56 -2.71
CA LEU A 251 -14.10 -3.45 -3.47
C LEU A 251 -14.34 -3.39 -4.98
N SER A 252 -15.46 -3.97 -5.46
CA SER A 252 -15.90 -3.91 -6.85
C SER A 252 -16.86 -2.75 -7.16
N PHE A 253 -16.90 -1.69 -6.34
CA PHE A 253 -17.85 -0.58 -6.50
C PHE A 253 -17.90 -0.05 -7.95
N ASN A 254 -19.10 0.09 -8.51
CA ASN A 254 -19.41 0.43 -9.91
C ASN A 254 -18.91 -0.59 -10.97
N ASP A 255 -18.81 -1.87 -10.65
CA ASP A 255 -18.36 -2.94 -11.58
C ASP A 255 -17.02 -2.66 -12.26
N TYR A 256 -16.18 -1.81 -11.64
CA TYR A 256 -14.88 -1.44 -12.21
C TYR A 256 -13.97 -2.65 -12.43
N TYR A 257 -14.09 -3.62 -11.53
CA TYR A 257 -13.51 -4.95 -11.62
C TYR A 257 -14.60 -5.97 -11.97
N SER A 258 -15.32 -5.78 -13.07
CA SER A 258 -16.34 -6.75 -13.51
C SER A 258 -15.78 -8.17 -13.48
N VAL A 259 -16.42 -8.99 -12.65
CA VAL A 259 -16.18 -10.42 -12.46
C VAL A 259 -17.18 -11.14 -13.35
N THR A 260 -16.99 -11.06 -14.66
CA THR A 260 -17.57 -12.06 -15.58
C THR A 260 -16.79 -13.36 -15.46
#